data_AF-A0A952GYQ9-F1
#
_entry.id   AF-A0A952GYQ9-F1
#
_cell.length_a   1.000
_cell.length_b   1.000
_cell.length_c   1.000
_cell.angle_alpha   90.00
_cell.angle_beta   90.00
_cell.angle_gamma   90.00
#
_symmetry.space_group_name_H-M   'P 1'
#
loop_
_entity.id
_entity.type
_entity.pdbx_description
1 polymer ?
#
loop_
_entity_poly.entity_id
_entity_poly.type
_entity_poly.pdbx_seq_one_letter_code
_entity_poly.pdbx_strand_id
1 'polypeptide(L)'
;MAEPKPGTGARREDNAPASRGRASQDALSHNLSGQRLGRKGRDTRERILSAAVELLYKSPTDTPISMSAVARFASLGMTSLYNYFADLTELLLAVLEPVMATAEQAYLAPLRTRWSDDELGERCTAFVAAYFAFWHRHARLLHLRNQISDRGDHRMTMDRIRATQAIIRLVVVQMDGDPGTPRSCEFAMATMLMIAIERSVTLSTTFELPALVAQNIQHDDEHFLRPGARLLELAIRDMRRGKGA
;
A
#
# COMPACT_ATOMS: atom_id res chain seq x y z
N MET A 1 -42.64 48.76 19.95
CA MET A 1 -41.26 49.28 19.75
C MET A 1 -40.31 48.23 20.30
N ALA A 2 -39.44 47.55 19.57
CA ALA A 2 -39.17 47.48 18.14
C ALA A 2 -38.47 46.13 17.89
N GLU A 3 -38.88 45.41 16.86
CA GLU A 3 -38.12 44.28 16.28
C GLU A 3 -36.84 44.77 15.61
N PRO A 4 -35.84 43.89 15.44
CA PRO A 4 -35.05 43.91 14.23
C PRO A 4 -35.08 42.56 13.48
N LYS A 5 -35.08 42.73 12.15
CA LYS A 5 -35.21 41.75 11.06
C LYS A 5 -33.98 40.83 10.88
N PRO A 6 -34.14 39.72 10.11
CA PRO A 6 -33.14 38.67 9.97
C PRO A 6 -32.07 39.02 8.91
N GLY A 7 -30.82 38.68 9.21
CA GLY A 7 -29.67 38.86 8.33
C GLY A 7 -29.48 37.67 7.38
N THR A 8 -29.64 37.93 6.09
CA THR A 8 -29.20 37.09 4.97
C THR A 8 -27.67 37.09 4.88
N GLY A 9 -27.04 35.91 4.89
CA GLY A 9 -25.59 35.78 4.86
C GLY A 9 -25.11 34.44 4.30
N ALA A 10 -25.05 34.40 2.96
CA ALA A 10 -24.32 33.51 2.07
C ALA A 10 -23.35 32.45 2.64
N ARG A 11 -23.52 31.22 2.11
CA ARG A 11 -22.53 30.14 1.91
C ARG A 11 -21.06 30.59 1.94
N ARG A 12 -20.25 29.87 2.73
CA ARG A 12 -18.81 29.62 2.51
C ARG A 12 -18.57 28.16 2.89
N GLU A 13 -18.77 27.24 1.95
CA GLU A 13 -17.69 26.60 1.16
C GLU A 13 -16.66 25.89 2.04
N ASP A 14 -16.89 24.58 2.15
CA ASP A 14 -16.00 23.55 2.64
C ASP A 14 -14.64 23.62 1.94
N ASN A 15 -13.60 24.01 2.68
CA ASN A 15 -12.23 23.91 2.19
C ASN A 15 -11.65 22.55 2.60
N ALA A 16 -12.01 21.50 1.86
CA ALA A 16 -11.35 20.21 1.91
C ALA A 16 -10.00 20.29 1.16
N PRO A 17 -8.88 19.76 1.68
CA PRO A 17 -7.59 19.88 1.01
C PRO A 17 -7.49 18.89 -0.16
N ALA A 18 -7.84 19.34 -1.36
CA ALA A 18 -7.62 18.65 -2.64
C ALA A 18 -6.16 18.77 -3.15
N SER A 19 -5.16 18.92 -2.26
CA SER A 19 -3.79 19.29 -2.67
C SER A 19 -2.78 18.13 -2.72
N ARG A 20 -3.13 16.91 -2.25
CA ARG A 20 -2.16 15.80 -2.23
C ARG A 20 -1.97 15.10 -3.58
N GLY A 21 -2.99 15.07 -4.45
CA GLY A 21 -2.87 14.43 -5.77
C GLY A 21 -2.07 15.26 -6.79
N ARG A 22 -2.01 16.59 -6.62
CA ARG A 22 -1.35 17.49 -7.58
C ARG A 22 0.16 17.58 -7.35
N ALA A 23 0.60 17.53 -6.09
CA ALA A 23 2.01 17.55 -5.71
C ALA A 23 2.76 16.30 -6.20
N SER A 24 2.10 15.14 -6.20
CA SER A 24 2.66 13.89 -6.76
C SER A 24 2.87 13.98 -8.27
N GLN A 25 1.91 14.57 -9.01
CA GLN A 25 2.01 14.73 -10.46
C GLN A 25 3.11 15.72 -10.90
N ASP A 26 3.35 16.80 -10.14
CA ASP A 26 4.42 17.75 -10.47
C ASP A 26 5.81 17.18 -10.19
N ALA A 27 6.00 16.39 -9.12
CA ALA A 27 7.26 15.68 -8.84
C ALA A 27 7.58 14.61 -9.91
N LEU A 28 6.55 13.96 -10.49
CA LEU A 28 6.65 12.99 -11.58
C LEU A 28 7.03 13.60 -12.95
N SER A 29 7.14 14.93 -13.02
CA SER A 29 7.32 15.65 -14.28
C SER A 29 8.76 16.08 -14.56
N HIS A 30 9.77 15.69 -13.78
CA HIS A 30 11.16 16.11 -13.99
C HIS A 30 12.09 14.95 -14.38
N ASN A 31 13.07 15.20 -15.25
CA ASN A 31 14.18 14.26 -15.49
C ASN A 31 15.23 14.36 -14.37
N LEU A 32 16.23 13.47 -14.37
CA LEU A 32 17.30 13.47 -13.36
C LEU A 32 18.16 14.74 -13.35
N SER A 33 18.06 15.58 -14.39
CA SER A 33 18.67 16.91 -14.46
C SER A 33 17.74 18.03 -13.94
N GLY A 34 16.61 17.68 -13.33
CA GLY A 34 15.63 18.63 -12.78
C GLY A 34 14.79 19.37 -13.83
N GLN A 35 14.89 19.02 -15.12
CA GLN A 35 14.12 19.66 -16.18
C GLN A 35 12.73 19.05 -16.30
N ARG A 36 11.70 19.88 -16.47
CA ARG A 36 10.35 19.39 -16.74
C ARG A 36 10.33 18.59 -18.04
N LEU A 37 9.95 17.33 -17.94
CA LEU A 37 9.64 16.43 -19.04
C LEU A 37 8.52 17.04 -19.88
N GLY A 38 8.85 17.43 -21.11
CA GLY A 38 7.86 17.73 -22.14
C GLY A 38 7.01 16.50 -22.48
N ARG A 39 5.99 16.67 -23.34
CA ARG A 39 5.07 15.59 -23.75
C ARG A 39 5.82 14.31 -24.15
N LYS A 40 6.78 14.42 -25.08
CA LYS A 40 7.60 13.30 -25.55
C LYS A 40 8.40 12.60 -24.44
N GLY A 41 8.87 13.35 -23.44
CA GLY A 41 9.57 12.81 -22.28
C GLY A 41 8.64 11.99 -21.38
N ARG A 42 7.42 12.48 -21.12
CA ARG A 42 6.42 11.74 -20.36
C ARG A 42 5.99 10.46 -21.07
N ASP A 43 5.76 10.52 -22.38
CA ASP A 43 5.42 9.34 -23.19
C ASP A 43 6.53 8.27 -23.13
N THR A 44 7.80 8.71 -23.15
CA THR A 44 8.95 7.80 -23.04
C THR A 44 9.05 7.20 -21.64
N ARG A 45 8.85 8.01 -20.58
CA ARG A 45 8.82 7.53 -19.20
C ARG A 45 7.73 6.48 -19.00
N GLU A 46 6.54 6.71 -19.52
CA GLU A 46 5.42 5.76 -19.42
C GLU A 46 5.72 4.44 -20.16
N ARG A 47 6.34 4.51 -21.34
CA ARG A 47 6.81 3.32 -22.06
C ARG A 47 7.82 2.51 -21.26
N ILE A 48 8.73 3.17 -20.54
CA ILE A 48 9.70 2.49 -19.67
C ILE A 48 8.98 1.77 -18.52
N LEU A 49 8.02 2.44 -17.86
CA LEU A 49 7.24 1.84 -16.77
C LEU A 49 6.42 0.64 -17.26
N SER A 50 5.75 0.78 -18.39
CA SER A 50 4.99 -0.30 -19.04
C SER A 50 5.90 -1.50 -19.36
N ALA A 51 7.08 -1.24 -19.92
CA ALA A 51 8.07 -2.28 -20.21
C ALA A 51 8.57 -2.99 -18.94
N ALA A 52 8.79 -2.25 -17.85
CA ALA A 52 9.21 -2.83 -16.57
C ALA A 52 8.12 -3.73 -15.95
N VAL A 53 6.85 -3.28 -16.00
CA VAL A 53 5.69 -4.08 -15.57
C VAL A 53 5.54 -5.34 -16.43
N GLU A 54 5.61 -5.20 -17.75
CA GLU A 54 5.45 -6.32 -18.66
C GLU A 54 6.58 -7.34 -18.51
N LEU A 55 7.83 -6.88 -18.40
CA LEU A 55 8.98 -7.73 -18.09
C LEU A 55 8.78 -8.46 -16.75
N LEU A 56 8.29 -7.75 -15.73
CA LEU A 56 7.99 -8.35 -14.43
C LEU A 56 6.97 -9.47 -14.56
N TYR A 57 5.89 -9.34 -15.31
CA TYR A 57 4.89 -10.41 -15.38
C TYR A 57 5.20 -11.52 -16.39
N LYS A 58 6.00 -11.23 -17.44
CA LYS A 58 6.35 -12.22 -18.48
C LYS A 58 7.57 -13.07 -18.17
N SER A 59 8.49 -12.59 -17.34
CA SER A 59 9.69 -13.36 -17.01
C SER A 59 9.33 -14.56 -16.12
N PRO A 60 10.15 -15.61 -16.04
CA PRO A 60 10.07 -16.58 -14.94
C PRO A 60 10.29 -15.91 -13.58
N THR A 61 9.69 -16.43 -12.50
CA THR A 61 9.70 -15.79 -11.16
C THR A 61 11.10 -15.71 -10.55
N ASP A 62 11.97 -16.67 -10.86
CA ASP A 62 13.37 -16.77 -10.43
C ASP A 62 14.32 -15.85 -11.21
N THR A 63 13.84 -15.24 -12.31
CA THR A 63 14.66 -14.36 -13.14
C THR A 63 14.76 -12.96 -12.50
N PRO A 64 15.97 -12.50 -12.12
CA PRO A 64 16.14 -11.17 -11.53
C PRO A 64 15.83 -10.07 -12.56
N ILE A 65 15.06 -9.06 -12.16
CA ILE A 65 14.92 -7.83 -12.94
C ILE A 65 16.19 -7.00 -12.83
N SER A 66 16.61 -6.41 -13.94
CA SER A 66 17.74 -5.49 -14.02
C SER A 66 17.44 -4.31 -14.94
N MET A 67 18.18 -3.21 -14.78
CA MET A 67 18.09 -2.05 -15.66
C MET A 67 18.38 -2.41 -17.13
N SER A 68 19.34 -3.30 -17.38
CA SER A 68 19.68 -3.74 -18.74
C SER A 68 18.58 -4.60 -19.37
N ALA A 69 17.91 -5.45 -18.59
CA ALA A 69 16.77 -6.21 -19.06
C ALA A 69 15.60 -5.29 -19.43
N VAL A 70 15.29 -4.29 -18.61
CA VAL A 70 14.25 -3.29 -18.90
C VAL A 70 14.61 -2.46 -20.14
N ALA A 71 15.85 -1.97 -20.26
CA ALA A 71 16.30 -1.20 -21.43
C ALA A 71 16.11 -2.00 -22.73
N ARG A 72 16.56 -3.26 -22.73
CA ARG A 72 16.39 -4.18 -23.87
C ARG A 72 14.91 -4.41 -24.19
N PHE A 73 14.09 -4.65 -23.17
CA PHE A 73 12.65 -4.88 -23.34
C PHE A 73 11.93 -3.64 -23.89
N ALA A 74 12.30 -2.44 -23.42
CA ALA A 74 11.77 -1.17 -23.89
C ALA A 74 12.33 -0.71 -25.26
N SER A 75 13.29 -1.46 -25.83
CA SER A 75 14.05 -1.08 -27.03
C SER A 75 14.75 0.29 -26.89
N LEU A 76 15.38 0.52 -25.73
CA LEU A 76 16.13 1.73 -25.39
C LEU A 76 17.60 1.40 -25.12
N GLY A 77 18.50 2.35 -25.44
CA GLY A 77 19.87 2.30 -24.95
C GLY A 77 19.97 2.63 -23.46
N MET A 78 20.96 2.06 -22.76
CA MET A 78 21.17 2.29 -21.31
C MET A 78 21.25 3.77 -20.95
N THR A 79 22.00 4.57 -21.72
CA THR A 79 22.10 6.02 -21.51
C THR A 79 20.74 6.71 -21.56
N SER A 80 19.86 6.28 -22.47
CA SER A 80 18.51 6.84 -22.55
C SER A 80 17.66 6.46 -21.35
N LEU A 81 17.79 5.24 -20.84
CA LEU A 81 17.06 4.80 -19.64
C LEU A 81 17.52 5.58 -18.39
N TYR A 82 18.83 5.74 -18.23
CA TYR A 82 19.43 6.49 -17.13
C TYR A 82 19.16 8.00 -17.17
N ASN A 83 18.49 8.53 -18.20
CA ASN A 83 17.98 9.90 -18.18
C ASN A 83 16.66 10.03 -17.39
N TYR A 84 15.97 8.91 -17.15
CA TYR A 84 14.66 8.87 -16.48
C TYR A 84 14.71 8.23 -15.09
N PHE A 85 15.57 7.22 -14.90
CA PHE A 85 15.70 6.50 -13.64
C PHE A 85 17.18 6.22 -13.35
N ALA A 86 17.67 6.70 -12.22
CA ALA A 86 19.07 6.59 -11.80
C ALA A 86 19.46 5.14 -11.53
N ASP A 87 18.51 4.35 -11.04
CA ASP A 87 18.71 2.95 -10.68
C ASP A 87 17.40 2.16 -10.72
N LEU A 88 17.52 0.85 -10.45
CA LEU A 88 16.40 -0.07 -10.43
C LEU A 88 15.39 0.25 -9.32
N THR A 89 15.86 0.72 -8.16
CA THR A 89 14.97 1.05 -7.03
C THR A 89 14.07 2.22 -7.39
N GLU A 90 14.61 3.30 -7.98
CA GLU A 90 13.80 4.44 -8.43
C GLU A 90 12.77 4.03 -9.48
N LEU A 91 13.17 3.20 -10.45
CA LEU A 91 12.26 2.64 -11.45
C LEU A 91 11.12 1.84 -10.80
N LEU A 92 11.46 0.94 -9.86
CA LEU A 92 10.45 0.08 -9.22
C LEU A 92 9.55 0.84 -8.26
N LEU A 93 10.05 1.88 -7.57
CA LEU A 93 9.20 2.78 -6.78
C LEU A 93 8.18 3.50 -7.67
N ALA A 94 8.59 3.95 -8.86
CA ALA A 94 7.68 4.54 -9.82
C ALA A 94 6.66 3.54 -10.41
N VAL A 95 7.01 2.25 -10.48
CA VAL A 95 6.06 1.18 -10.84
C VAL A 95 5.09 0.87 -9.68
N LEU A 96 5.58 0.90 -8.44
CA LEU A 96 4.79 0.64 -7.24
C LEU A 96 3.76 1.73 -6.97
N GLU A 97 4.11 3.00 -7.18
CA GLU A 97 3.27 4.15 -6.86
C GLU A 97 1.81 4.04 -7.38
N PRO A 98 1.55 3.82 -8.68
CA PRO A 98 0.18 3.69 -9.17
C PRO A 98 -0.55 2.46 -8.62
N VAL A 99 0.17 1.36 -8.36
CA VAL A 99 -0.41 0.15 -7.74
C VAL A 99 -0.84 0.45 -6.31
N MET A 100 0.04 1.05 -5.51
CA MET A 100 -0.24 1.41 -4.12
C MET A 100 -1.30 2.50 -4.01
N ALA A 101 -1.45 3.38 -5.01
CA ALA A 101 -2.54 4.35 -5.06
C ALA A 101 -3.94 3.68 -5.11
N THR A 102 -4.04 2.48 -5.69
CA THR A 102 -5.31 1.72 -5.73
C THR A 102 -5.67 1.08 -4.38
N ALA A 103 -4.74 1.03 -3.42
CA ALA A 103 -5.00 0.50 -2.06
C ALA A 103 -6.11 1.26 -1.34
N GLU A 104 -6.28 2.55 -1.65
CA GLU A 104 -7.36 3.38 -1.10
C GLU A 104 -8.73 2.77 -1.37
N GLN A 105 -9.00 2.47 -2.65
CA GLN A 105 -10.25 1.87 -3.09
C GLN A 105 -10.34 0.39 -2.72
N ALA A 106 -9.20 -0.31 -2.70
CA ALA A 106 -9.16 -1.74 -2.44
C ALA A 106 -9.49 -2.09 -0.98
N TYR A 107 -8.84 -1.43 0.00
CA TYR A 107 -8.99 -1.83 1.41
C TYR A 107 -8.81 -0.71 2.45
N LEU A 108 -8.26 0.46 2.12
CA LEU A 108 -8.07 1.52 3.14
C LEU A 108 -9.33 2.33 3.42
N ALA A 109 -10.12 2.66 2.39
CA ALA A 109 -11.31 3.49 2.56
C ALA A 109 -12.29 2.95 3.63
N PRO A 110 -12.59 1.63 3.69
CA PRO A 110 -13.42 1.08 4.75
C PRO A 110 -12.88 1.27 6.17
N LEU A 111 -11.56 1.35 6.36
CA LEU A 111 -10.94 1.53 7.68
C LEU A 111 -11.03 3.00 8.18
N ARG A 112 -11.37 3.97 7.32
CA ARG A 112 -11.39 5.40 7.68
C ARG A 112 -12.53 5.78 8.61
N THR A 113 -13.57 4.96 8.65
CA THR A 113 -14.71 5.13 9.56
C THR A 113 -14.61 4.12 10.68
N ARG A 114 -14.81 4.55 11.94
CA ARG A 114 -14.85 3.66 13.10
C ARG A 114 -16.05 2.72 12.98
N TRP A 115 -15.80 1.41 13.02
CA TRP A 115 -16.84 0.38 12.89
C TRP A 115 -17.59 0.18 14.20
N SER A 116 -18.91 0.00 14.15
CA SER A 116 -19.71 -0.35 15.33
C SER A 116 -19.36 -1.75 15.85
N ASP A 117 -19.72 -2.03 17.11
CA ASP A 117 -19.42 -3.33 17.74
C ASP A 117 -20.28 -4.47 17.16
N ASP A 118 -21.45 -4.14 16.62
CA ASP A 118 -22.41 -5.07 16.03
C ASP A 118 -21.91 -5.61 14.68
N GLU A 119 -21.31 -4.76 13.85
CA GLU A 119 -20.81 -5.13 12.52
C GLU A 119 -19.32 -5.54 12.52
N LEU A 120 -18.65 -5.51 13.68
CA LEU A 120 -17.19 -5.58 13.76
C LEU A 120 -16.60 -6.84 13.11
N GLY A 121 -17.22 -8.01 13.35
CA GLY A 121 -16.74 -9.28 12.79
C GLY A 121 -16.82 -9.30 11.25
N GLU A 122 -17.92 -8.81 10.69
CA GLU A 122 -18.12 -8.70 9.24
C GLU A 122 -17.11 -7.71 8.62
N ARG A 123 -16.90 -6.56 9.25
CA ARG A 123 -15.93 -5.56 8.79
C ARG A 123 -14.49 -6.05 8.85
N CYS A 124 -14.10 -6.76 9.91
CA CYS A 124 -12.77 -7.36 10.02
C CYS A 124 -12.54 -8.39 8.91
N THR A 125 -13.54 -9.25 8.66
CA THR A 125 -13.49 -10.25 7.60
C THR A 125 -13.36 -9.60 6.22
N ALA A 126 -14.21 -8.61 5.92
CA ALA A 126 -14.18 -7.89 4.65
C ALA A 126 -12.84 -7.16 4.43
N PHE A 127 -12.28 -6.53 5.47
CA PHE A 127 -10.99 -5.86 5.39
C PHE A 127 -9.85 -6.84 5.11
N VAL A 128 -9.72 -7.91 5.90
CA VAL A 128 -8.63 -8.90 5.71
C VAL A 128 -8.75 -9.58 4.36
N ALA A 129 -9.96 -9.93 3.92
CA ALA A 129 -10.21 -10.49 2.59
C ALA A 129 -9.78 -9.53 1.46
N ALA A 130 -10.15 -8.25 1.56
CA ALA A 130 -9.77 -7.24 0.56
C ALA A 130 -8.25 -7.00 0.53
N TYR A 131 -7.59 -6.98 1.69
CA TYR A 131 -6.14 -6.88 1.80
C TYR A 131 -5.45 -8.09 1.16
N PHE A 132 -5.94 -9.30 1.42
CA PHE A 132 -5.43 -10.54 0.83
C PHE A 132 -5.60 -10.54 -0.69
N ALA A 133 -6.78 -10.18 -1.19
CA ALA A 133 -7.06 -10.11 -2.62
C ALA A 133 -6.16 -9.10 -3.35
N PHE A 134 -5.89 -7.94 -2.72
CA PHE A 134 -4.96 -6.96 -3.26
C PHE A 134 -3.53 -7.53 -3.35
N TRP A 135 -3.06 -8.17 -2.29
CA TRP A 135 -1.75 -8.81 -2.26
C TRP A 135 -1.62 -9.91 -3.29
N HIS A 136 -2.62 -10.80 -3.41
CA HIS A 136 -2.60 -11.88 -4.38
C HIS A 136 -2.50 -11.34 -5.81
N ARG A 137 -3.29 -10.32 -6.14
CA ARG A 137 -3.28 -9.67 -7.45
C ARG A 137 -1.92 -9.05 -7.81
N HIS A 138 -1.20 -8.54 -6.82
CA HIS A 138 0.06 -7.82 -7.02
C HIS A 138 1.27 -8.55 -6.43
N ALA A 139 1.15 -9.85 -6.14
CA ALA A 139 2.10 -10.62 -5.34
C ALA A 139 3.53 -10.49 -5.87
N ARG A 140 3.69 -10.59 -7.19
CA ARG A 140 5.00 -10.55 -7.83
C ARG A 140 5.75 -9.24 -7.60
N LEU A 141 5.05 -8.11 -7.70
CA LEU A 141 5.64 -6.79 -7.45
C LEU A 141 5.91 -6.56 -5.96
N LEU A 142 4.99 -7.00 -5.09
CA LEU A 142 5.12 -6.85 -3.63
C LEU A 142 6.21 -7.74 -3.04
N HIS A 143 6.41 -8.95 -3.57
CA HIS A 143 7.54 -9.81 -3.22
C HIS A 143 8.87 -9.19 -3.65
N LEU A 144 8.94 -8.63 -4.86
CA LEU A 144 10.14 -7.93 -5.33
C LEU A 144 10.47 -6.71 -4.44
N ARG A 145 9.45 -5.93 -4.07
CA ARG A 145 9.57 -4.82 -3.10
C ARG A 145 10.16 -5.33 -1.78
N ASN A 146 9.62 -6.41 -1.24
CA ASN A 146 10.08 -7.00 0.02
C ASN A 146 11.53 -7.48 -0.09
N GLN A 147 11.89 -8.22 -1.15
CA GLN A 147 13.26 -8.68 -1.38
C GLN A 147 14.27 -7.53 -1.45
N ILE A 148 13.93 -6.43 -2.12
CA ILE A 148 14.82 -5.26 -2.23
C ILE A 148 14.97 -4.57 -0.87
N SER A 149 13.89 -4.43 -0.10
CA SER A 149 13.94 -3.90 1.26
C SER A 149 14.80 -4.78 2.17
N ASP A 150 14.64 -6.10 2.10
CA ASP A 150 15.37 -7.07 2.95
C ASP A 150 16.87 -7.14 2.61
N ARG A 151 17.26 -6.76 1.38
CA ARG A 151 18.67 -6.57 0.99
C ARG A 151 19.27 -5.24 1.49
N GLY A 152 18.49 -4.41 2.19
CA GLY A 152 18.96 -3.18 2.82
C GLY A 152 18.74 -1.90 2.02
N ASP A 153 17.95 -1.91 0.93
CA ASP A 153 17.61 -0.66 0.25
C ASP A 153 16.71 0.21 1.14
N HIS A 154 17.25 1.34 1.58
CA HIS A 154 16.56 2.24 2.50
C HIS A 154 15.34 2.92 1.87
N ARG A 155 15.37 3.27 0.58
CA ARG A 155 14.24 3.92 -0.09
C ARG A 155 13.05 2.98 -0.18
N MET A 156 13.31 1.72 -0.54
CA MET A 156 12.29 0.67 -0.58
C MET A 156 11.76 0.34 0.82
N THR A 157 12.64 0.31 1.82
CA THR A 157 12.26 0.11 3.22
C THR A 157 11.35 1.23 3.73
N MET A 158 11.67 2.49 3.41
CA MET A 158 10.83 3.63 3.78
C MET A 158 9.46 3.60 3.10
N ASP A 159 9.39 3.20 1.83
CA ASP A 159 8.12 3.00 1.13
C ASP A 159 7.24 1.96 1.83
N ARG A 160 7.81 0.78 2.14
CA ARG A 160 7.12 -0.29 2.88
C ARG A 160 6.62 0.19 4.24
N ILE A 161 7.46 0.88 5.02
CA ILE A 161 7.08 1.41 6.33
C ILE A 161 5.92 2.40 6.20
N ARG A 162 5.96 3.33 5.25
CA ARG A 162 4.88 4.31 5.05
C ARG A 162 3.55 3.64 4.70
N ALA A 163 3.58 2.65 3.80
CA ALA A 163 2.39 1.91 3.41
C ALA A 163 1.76 1.16 4.60
N THR A 164 2.56 0.45 5.39
CA THR A 164 2.07 -0.32 6.54
C THR A 164 1.63 0.60 7.70
N GLN A 165 2.34 1.70 7.95
CA GLN A 165 1.96 2.68 8.98
C GLN A 165 0.59 3.31 8.73
N ALA A 166 0.21 3.53 7.46
CA ALA A 166 -1.12 4.04 7.14
C ALA A 166 -2.23 3.10 7.66
N ILE A 167 -2.04 1.79 7.52
CA ILE A 167 -2.99 0.78 8.00
C ILE A 167 -2.97 0.71 9.53
N ILE A 168 -1.79 0.63 10.15
CA ILE A 168 -1.63 0.56 11.61
C ILE A 168 -2.39 1.70 12.28
N ARG A 169 -2.20 2.94 11.81
CA ARG A 169 -2.88 4.12 12.38
C ARG A 169 -4.40 4.04 12.27
N LEU A 170 -4.93 3.48 11.18
CA LEU A 170 -6.37 3.30 11.02
C LEU A 170 -6.91 2.19 11.92
N VAL A 171 -6.16 1.09 12.10
CA VAL A 171 -6.52 0.01 13.05
C VAL A 171 -6.49 0.52 14.50
N VAL A 172 -5.56 1.40 14.86
CA VAL A 172 -5.54 2.06 16.17
C VAL A 172 -6.82 2.87 16.41
N VAL A 173 -7.33 3.57 15.39
CA VAL A 173 -8.63 4.26 15.50
C VAL A 173 -9.77 3.26 15.70
N GLN A 174 -9.73 2.08 15.07
CA GLN A 174 -10.72 1.04 15.33
C GLN A 174 -10.68 0.55 16.79
N MET A 175 -9.52 0.58 17.45
CA MET A 175 -9.34 0.26 18.87
C MET A 175 -9.73 1.42 19.81
N ASP A 176 -10.37 2.48 19.29
CA ASP A 176 -10.65 3.74 20.00
C ASP A 176 -9.35 4.40 20.56
N GLY A 177 -8.20 4.11 19.94
CA GLY A 177 -6.87 4.62 20.27
C GLY A 177 -6.52 5.94 19.57
N ASP A 178 -5.55 6.67 20.15
CA ASP A 178 -4.96 7.84 19.49
C ASP A 178 -3.80 7.41 18.58
N PRO A 179 -3.92 7.53 17.24
CA PRO A 179 -2.84 7.18 16.32
C PRO A 179 -1.66 8.18 16.36
N GLY A 180 -1.78 9.28 17.12
CA GLY A 180 -0.70 10.22 17.45
C GLY A 180 0.25 9.73 18.55
N THR A 181 -0.03 8.58 19.18
CA THR A 181 0.75 8.04 20.31
C THR A 181 1.39 6.67 19.97
N PRO A 182 2.56 6.63 19.28
CA PRO A 182 3.17 5.39 18.80
C PRO A 182 3.57 4.36 19.87
N ARG A 183 3.68 4.78 21.13
CA ARG A 183 4.06 3.92 22.26
C ARG A 183 2.85 3.36 23.02
N SER A 184 1.64 3.56 22.53
CA SER A 184 0.44 3.04 23.17
C SER A 184 0.28 1.52 22.96
N CYS A 185 -0.49 0.87 23.84
CA CYS A 185 -0.80 -0.55 23.72
C CYS A 185 -1.55 -0.87 22.41
N GLU A 186 -2.47 -0.01 21.99
CA GLU A 186 -3.22 -0.14 20.75
C GLU A 186 -2.31 -0.07 19.54
N PHE A 187 -1.31 0.83 19.55
CA PHE A 187 -0.35 0.93 18.47
C PHE A 187 0.53 -0.33 18.37
N ALA A 188 1.00 -0.83 19.52
CA ALA A 188 1.74 -2.09 19.57
C ALA A 188 0.89 -3.28 19.09
N MET A 189 -0.37 -3.37 19.54
CA MET A 189 -1.31 -4.41 19.14
C MET A 189 -1.60 -4.37 17.63
N ALA A 190 -1.92 -3.20 17.08
CA ALA A 190 -2.13 -3.00 15.65
C ALA A 190 -0.88 -3.37 14.84
N THR A 191 0.31 -3.03 15.34
CA THR A 191 1.58 -3.40 14.70
C THR A 191 1.76 -4.93 14.66
N MET A 192 1.55 -5.62 15.79
CA MET A 192 1.65 -7.08 15.85
C MET A 192 0.66 -7.78 14.91
N LEU A 193 -0.58 -7.32 14.88
CA LEU A 193 -1.60 -7.84 13.95
C LEU A 193 -1.17 -7.64 12.50
N MET A 194 -0.70 -6.45 12.14
CA MET A 194 -0.27 -6.18 10.76
C MET A 194 0.97 -6.98 10.36
N ILE A 195 1.92 -7.22 11.27
CA ILE A 195 3.05 -8.13 11.02
C ILE A 195 2.55 -9.55 10.73
N ALA A 196 1.63 -10.06 11.56
CA ALA A 196 1.08 -11.40 11.39
C ALA A 196 0.27 -11.54 10.09
N ILE A 197 -0.59 -10.57 9.77
CA ILE A 197 -1.42 -10.53 8.55
C ILE A 197 -0.53 -10.43 7.31
N GLU A 198 0.44 -9.50 7.29
CA GLU A 198 1.38 -9.33 6.18
C GLU A 198 2.22 -10.59 5.96
N ARG A 199 2.71 -11.22 7.03
CA ARG A 199 3.47 -12.46 6.90
C ARG A 199 2.62 -13.60 6.38
N SER A 200 1.38 -13.72 6.86
CA SER A 200 0.45 -14.77 6.41
C SER A 200 0.14 -14.66 4.93
N VAL A 201 -0.17 -13.45 4.43
CA VAL A 201 -0.44 -13.26 3.01
C VAL A 201 0.82 -13.45 2.16
N THR A 202 1.99 -13.02 2.65
CA THR A 202 3.29 -13.27 1.99
C THR A 202 3.53 -14.77 1.84
N LEU A 203 3.29 -15.57 2.88
CA LEU A 203 3.45 -17.04 2.82
C LEU A 203 2.47 -17.65 1.81
N SER A 204 1.19 -17.25 1.83
CA SER A 204 0.17 -17.75 0.88
C SER A 204 0.41 -17.38 -0.58
N THR A 205 1.22 -16.35 -0.84
CA THR A 205 1.49 -15.85 -2.19
C THR A 205 2.94 -16.10 -2.62
N THR A 206 3.77 -16.72 -1.78
CA THR A 206 5.15 -17.06 -2.13
C THR A 206 5.15 -18.30 -3.02
N PHE A 207 5.84 -18.22 -4.16
CA PHE A 207 5.86 -19.28 -5.16
C PHE A 207 6.72 -20.50 -4.78
N GLU A 208 7.69 -20.34 -3.87
CA GLU A 208 8.70 -21.37 -3.54
C GLU A 208 8.35 -22.25 -2.33
N LEU A 209 7.61 -21.71 -1.36
CA LEU A 209 7.23 -22.41 -0.12
C LEU A 209 6.23 -23.57 -0.31
N PRO A 210 5.27 -23.53 -1.25
CA PRO A 210 4.36 -24.65 -1.50
C PRO A 210 5.10 -25.94 -1.87
N ALA A 211 6.27 -25.84 -2.51
CA ALA A 211 7.09 -26.99 -2.89
C ALA A 211 7.94 -27.54 -1.72
N LEU A 212 8.38 -26.68 -0.79
CA LEU A 212 9.24 -27.07 0.33
C LEU A 212 8.47 -27.51 1.59
N VAL A 213 7.24 -27.02 1.77
CA VAL A 213 6.38 -27.29 2.94
C VAL A 213 5.30 -28.34 2.62
N ALA A 214 5.48 -29.12 1.55
CA ALA A 214 4.53 -30.14 1.14
C ALA A 214 4.35 -31.23 2.21
N GLN A 215 3.38 -30.99 3.09
CA GLN A 215 2.36 -31.92 3.59
C GLN A 215 1.21 -31.08 4.19
N ASN A 216 0.18 -30.82 3.36
CA ASN A 216 -1.20 -30.45 3.74
C ASN A 216 -1.54 -29.02 4.23
N ILE A 217 -0.64 -28.02 4.23
CA ILE A 217 -0.98 -26.71 4.82
C ILE A 217 -1.69 -25.72 3.86
N GLN A 218 -1.53 -25.78 2.53
CA GLN A 218 -2.02 -24.69 1.67
C GLN A 218 -2.58 -25.11 0.31
N HIS A 219 -3.91 -25.07 0.19
CA HIS A 219 -4.63 -24.86 -1.07
C HIS A 219 -5.89 -24.00 -0.92
N ASP A 220 -6.22 -23.52 0.28
CA ASP A 220 -7.38 -22.67 0.51
C ASP A 220 -6.92 -21.26 0.83
N ASP A 221 -7.24 -20.31 -0.05
CA ASP A 221 -7.00 -18.87 0.14
C ASP A 221 -7.58 -18.35 1.47
N GLU A 222 -8.51 -19.10 2.07
CA GLU A 222 -9.13 -18.79 3.35
C GLU A 222 -8.33 -19.23 4.59
N HIS A 223 -7.31 -20.10 4.45
CA HIS A 223 -6.66 -20.76 5.59
C HIS A 223 -6.13 -19.77 6.64
N PHE A 224 -5.47 -18.71 6.18
CA PHE A 224 -4.98 -17.64 7.07
C PHE A 224 -5.92 -16.43 7.15
N LEU A 225 -6.85 -16.28 6.22
CA LEU A 225 -7.80 -15.18 6.18
C LEU A 225 -8.72 -15.22 7.39
N ARG A 226 -9.39 -16.36 7.64
CA ARG A 226 -10.37 -16.48 8.74
C ARG A 226 -9.72 -16.27 10.12
N PRO A 227 -8.58 -16.91 10.46
CA PRO A 227 -7.88 -16.62 11.72
C PRO A 227 -7.41 -15.17 11.81
N GLY A 228 -6.89 -14.58 10.72
CA GLY A 228 -6.44 -13.19 10.69
C GLY A 228 -7.57 -12.20 11.00
N ALA A 229 -8.74 -12.40 10.37
CA ALA A 229 -9.93 -11.60 10.63
C ALA A 229 -10.42 -11.75 12.08
N ARG A 230 -10.44 -12.98 12.61
CA ARG A 230 -10.88 -13.23 13.98
C ARG A 230 -9.94 -12.63 15.03
N LEU A 231 -8.63 -12.73 14.82
CA LEU A 231 -7.64 -12.12 15.70
C LEU A 231 -7.75 -10.59 15.71
N LEU A 232 -7.96 -9.99 14.53
CA LEU A 232 -8.21 -8.55 14.42
C LEU A 232 -9.47 -8.13 15.19
N GLU A 233 -10.58 -8.86 15.03
CA GLU A 233 -11.82 -8.60 15.76
C GLU A 233 -11.62 -8.68 17.28
N LEU A 234 -11.02 -9.77 17.76
CA LEU A 234 -10.79 -9.99 19.18
C LEU A 234 -9.92 -8.89 19.79
N ALA A 235 -8.83 -8.52 19.11
CA ALA A 235 -7.95 -7.45 19.56
C ALA A 235 -8.65 -6.09 19.60
N ILE A 236 -9.49 -5.77 18.60
CA ILE A 236 -10.27 -4.52 18.63
C ILE A 236 -11.23 -4.51 19.81
N ARG A 237 -11.99 -5.60 20.03
CA ARG A 237 -12.91 -5.69 21.17
C ARG A 237 -12.19 -5.57 22.51
N ASP A 238 -11.04 -6.23 22.65
CA ASP A 238 -10.24 -6.22 23.86
C ASP A 238 -9.74 -4.81 24.19
N MET A 239 -9.13 -4.12 23.21
CA MET A 239 -8.63 -2.76 23.40
C MET A 239 -9.74 -1.74 23.70
N ARG A 240 -10.92 -1.88 23.09
CA ARG A 240 -12.09 -1.04 23.41
C ARG A 240 -12.56 -1.22 24.85
N ARG A 241 -12.66 -2.47 25.32
CA ARG A 241 -13.07 -2.80 26.69
C ARG A 241 -12.11 -2.27 27.74
N GLY A 242 -10.82 -2.31 27.47
CA GLY A 242 -9.78 -1.78 28.36
C GLY A 242 -9.86 -0.27 28.61
N LYS A 243 -10.66 0.49 27.85
CA LYS A 243 -10.95 1.91 28.07
C LYS A 243 -12.24 2.19 28.81
N GLY A 244 -13.12 1.19 28.91
CA GLY A 244 -14.42 1.29 29.59
C GLY A 244 -14.37 0.88 31.07
N ALA A 245 -13.19 0.54 31.59
CA ALA A 245 -12.94 0.15 32.98
C ALA A 245 -12.14 1.22 33.73
#